data_AF-A0A1F6H2N3-F1
#
_entry.id   AF-A0A1F6H2N3-F1
#
_cell.length_a   1.000
_cell.length_b   1.000
_cell.length_c   1.000
_cell.angle_alpha   90.00
_cell.angle_beta   90.00
_cell.angle_gamma   90.00
#
_symmetry.space_group_name_H-M   'P 1'
#
loop_
_entity.id
_entity.type
_entity.pdbx_description
1 polymer ?
#
loop_
_entity_poly.entity_id
_entity_poly.type
_entity_poly.pdbx_seq_one_letter_code
_entity_poly.pdbx_strand_id
1 'polypeptide(L)'
;MFSIKATYEGGRFQLQEPLHYQGVAKVIVTLLEPKGEEEIEVLPENADRLSAEELRALRKHERFQAHGSIAIQMGEAELFQRLFDYSSGGLSFLSNRPFPKGRVLTASLKDPLNARHTILEFEFEVARSVAHGQGFKIGCKFTDQVDEALWHSLMRTQG
;
A
#
# COMPACT_ATOMS: atom_id res chain seq x y z
N MET A 1 -19.29 -1.92 8.34
CA MET A 1 -18.70 -0.59 8.08
C MET A 1 -18.13 -0.67 6.68
N PHE A 2 -18.38 0.33 5.82
CA PHE A 2 -17.98 0.31 4.41
C PHE A 2 -16.92 1.37 4.13
N SER A 3 -15.99 1.11 3.21
CA SER A 3 -15.09 2.11 2.63
C SER A 3 -15.49 2.31 1.18
N ILE A 4 -15.72 3.56 0.75
CA ILE A 4 -16.20 3.88 -0.60
C ILE A 4 -15.44 5.09 -1.14
N LYS A 5 -15.00 4.98 -2.40
CA LYS A 5 -14.40 6.09 -3.14
C LYS A 5 -15.49 7.07 -3.60
N ALA A 6 -15.26 8.36 -3.41
CA ALA A 6 -16.17 9.40 -3.84
C ALA A 6 -15.43 10.62 -4.39
N THR A 7 -16.10 11.40 -5.23
CA THR A 7 -15.68 12.76 -5.57
C THR A 7 -16.54 13.77 -4.80
N TYR A 8 -15.99 14.94 -4.48
CA TYR A 8 -16.74 16.03 -3.85
C TYR A 8 -16.98 17.15 -4.86
N GLU A 9 -18.21 17.26 -5.33
CA GLU A 9 -18.60 18.23 -6.35
C GLU A 9 -19.88 18.97 -5.93
N GLY A 10 -19.88 20.29 -6.01
CA GLY A 10 -21.07 21.10 -5.75
C GLY A 10 -21.67 20.94 -4.34
N GLY A 11 -20.83 20.64 -3.33
CA GLY A 11 -21.29 20.44 -1.95
C GLY A 11 -21.85 19.05 -1.65
N ARG A 12 -21.66 18.07 -2.55
CA ARG A 12 -22.16 16.70 -2.40
C ARG A 12 -21.06 15.68 -2.69
N PHE A 13 -21.08 14.56 -1.96
CA PHE A 13 -20.27 13.39 -2.26
C PHE A 13 -20.96 12.55 -3.34
N GLN A 14 -20.28 12.33 -4.46
CA GLN A 14 -20.70 11.36 -5.48
C GLN A 14 -19.91 10.07 -5.28
N LEU A 15 -20.58 9.01 -4.85
CA LEU A 15 -19.97 7.69 -4.71
C LEU A 15 -19.66 7.14 -6.11
N GLN A 16 -18.43 6.68 -6.33
CA GLN A 16 -18.03 6.09 -7.60
C GLN A 16 -18.53 4.65 -7.76
N GLU A 17 -18.73 3.96 -6.65
CA GLU A 17 -19.25 2.60 -6.62
C GLU A 17 -20.61 2.58 -5.89
N PRO A 18 -21.67 2.02 -6.47
CA PRO A 18 -22.98 1.97 -5.84
C PRO A 18 -22.96 1.00 -4.65
N LEU A 19 -23.13 1.53 -3.43
CA LEU A 19 -23.33 0.71 -2.24
C LEU A 19 -24.80 0.30 -2.12
N HIS A 20 -25.10 -0.93 -2.55
CA HIS A 20 -26.41 -1.54 -2.33
C HIS A 20 -26.49 -2.13 -0.91
N TYR A 21 -26.90 -1.30 0.06
CA TYR A 21 -27.08 -1.73 1.45
C TYR A 21 -28.40 -1.22 2.03
N GLN A 22 -29.14 -2.09 2.72
CA GLN A 22 -30.36 -1.73 3.44
C GLN A 22 -30.13 -1.86 4.95
N GLY A 23 -29.94 -0.71 5.62
CA GLY A 23 -29.71 -0.64 7.06
C GLY A 23 -28.91 0.61 7.46
N VAL A 24 -28.61 0.76 8.75
CA VAL A 24 -27.69 1.80 9.26
C VAL A 24 -26.27 1.24 9.22
N ALA A 25 -25.37 1.93 8.52
CA ALA A 25 -23.96 1.58 8.47
C ALA A 25 -23.06 2.78 8.70
N LYS A 26 -21.91 2.54 9.33
CA LYS A 26 -20.79 3.48 9.31
C LYS A 26 -20.09 3.37 7.97
N VAL A 27 -19.83 4.50 7.32
CA VAL A 27 -19.16 4.58 6.02
C VAL A 27 -17.95 5.51 6.16
N ILE A 28 -16.82 5.08 5.63
CA ILE A 28 -15.61 5.87 5.46
C ILE A 28 -15.58 6.26 3.98
N VAL A 29 -15.51 7.57 3.70
CA VAL A 29 -15.51 8.10 2.34
C VAL A 29 -14.10 8.56 2.01
N THR A 30 -13.51 7.99 0.97
CA THR A 30 -12.21 8.42 0.44
C THR A 30 -12.44 9.39 -0.70
N LEU A 31 -11.97 10.63 -0.57
CA LEU A 31 -12.11 11.65 -1.61
C LEU A 31 -10.98 11.53 -2.61
N LEU A 32 -11.35 11.38 -3.87
CA LEU A 32 -10.39 11.42 -4.97
C LEU A 32 -10.28 12.87 -5.43
N GLU A 33 -9.09 13.47 -5.26
CA GLU A 33 -8.78 14.76 -5.86
C GLU A 33 -8.69 14.61 -7.39
N PRO A 34 -9.08 15.63 -8.18
CA PRO A 34 -8.92 15.60 -9.62
C PRO A 34 -7.44 15.39 -9.95
N LYS A 35 -7.14 14.37 -10.77
CA LYS A 35 -5.79 13.97 -11.16
C LYS A 35 -5.01 15.18 -11.67
N GLY A 36 -4.14 15.75 -10.83
CA GLY A 36 -2.99 16.50 -11.30
C GLY A 36 -2.06 15.54 -12.04
N GLU A 37 -1.49 15.99 -13.15
CA GLU A 37 -0.47 15.25 -13.88
C GLU A 37 0.77 15.08 -12.99
N GLU A 38 0.88 13.94 -12.29
CA GLU A 38 2.09 13.60 -11.54
C GLU A 38 3.08 12.81 -12.40
N GLU A 39 4.30 13.31 -12.45
CA GLU A 39 5.45 12.65 -13.06
C GLU A 39 5.63 11.22 -12.54
N ILE A 40 5.51 10.26 -13.44
CA ILE A 40 5.82 8.85 -13.21
C ILE A 40 7.26 8.74 -12.68
N GLU A 41 7.42 8.29 -11.43
CA GLU A 41 8.71 7.95 -10.84
C GLU A 41 9.33 6.78 -11.63
N VAL A 42 10.21 7.10 -12.59
CA VAL A 42 11.02 6.13 -13.33
C VAL A 42 12.29 5.86 -12.53
N LEU A 43 12.32 4.75 -11.79
CA LEU A 43 13.58 4.26 -11.22
C LEU A 43 14.54 3.87 -12.36
N PRO A 44 15.80 4.30 -12.34
CA PRO A 44 16.77 3.91 -13.36
C PRO A 44 16.93 2.38 -13.39
N GLU A 45 17.08 1.79 -14.57
CA GLU A 45 17.16 0.33 -14.77
C GLU A 45 18.28 -0.34 -13.93
N ASN A 46 19.27 0.44 -13.55
CA ASN A 46 20.44 0.10 -12.76
C ASN A 46 20.30 0.43 -11.26
N ALA A 47 19.08 0.70 -10.76
CA ALA A 47 18.82 0.96 -9.34
C ALA A 47 19.28 -0.18 -8.41
N ASP A 48 19.39 -1.41 -8.91
CA ASP A 48 19.88 -2.57 -8.16
C ASP A 48 21.40 -2.52 -7.89
N ARG A 49 22.13 -1.63 -8.56
CA ARG A 49 23.58 -1.41 -8.37
C ARG A 49 23.91 -0.17 -7.53
N LEU A 50 22.89 0.60 -7.15
CA LEU A 50 23.09 1.83 -6.36
C LEU A 50 23.33 1.49 -4.89
N SER A 51 24.19 2.27 -4.26
CA SER A 51 24.39 2.25 -2.81
C SER A 51 23.11 2.69 -2.09
N ALA A 52 23.02 2.37 -0.79
CA ALA A 52 21.89 2.77 0.03
C ALA A 52 21.69 4.30 0.10
N GLU A 53 22.77 5.07 0.00
CA GLU A 53 22.75 6.54 0.04
C GLU A 53 22.27 7.15 -1.28
N GLU A 54 22.75 6.64 -2.42
CA GLU A 54 22.27 7.04 -3.75
C GLU A 54 20.78 6.74 -3.92
N LEU A 55 20.34 5.58 -3.42
CA LEU A 55 18.92 5.20 -3.39
C LEU A 55 18.07 6.07 -2.47
N ARG A 56 18.65 6.72 -1.46
CA ARG A 56 17.91 7.69 -0.63
C ARG A 56 17.78 9.02 -1.36
N ALA A 57 18.83 9.47 -2.03
CA ALA A 57 18.84 10.74 -2.78
C ALA A 57 17.82 10.77 -3.93
N LEU A 58 17.49 9.61 -4.51
CA LEU A 58 16.51 9.48 -5.59
C LEU A 58 15.04 9.44 -5.12
N ARG A 59 14.78 9.36 -3.81
CA ARG A 59 13.40 9.21 -3.32
C ARG A 59 12.70 10.56 -3.26
N LYS A 60 11.52 10.62 -3.88
CA LYS A 60 10.60 11.76 -3.72
C LYS A 60 9.94 11.78 -2.34
N HIS A 61 9.78 10.62 -1.69
CA HIS A 61 9.07 10.48 -0.41
C HIS A 61 9.97 9.96 0.71
N GLU A 62 9.87 10.57 1.89
CA GLU A 62 10.49 10.06 3.11
C GLU A 62 9.90 8.69 3.47
N ARG A 63 10.76 7.76 3.92
CA ARG A 63 10.32 6.43 4.36
C ARG A 63 10.40 6.29 5.87
N PHE A 64 9.36 5.70 6.43
CA PHE A 64 9.17 5.46 7.84
C PHE A 64 9.27 3.97 8.13
N GLN A 65 9.84 3.63 9.29
CA GLN A 65 9.87 2.25 9.75
C GLN A 65 8.44 1.74 9.94
N ALA A 66 8.14 0.56 9.40
CA ALA A 66 6.84 -0.07 9.54
C ALA A 66 6.84 -1.09 10.68
N HIS A 67 5.66 -1.28 11.26
CA HIS A 67 5.34 -2.34 12.21
C HIS A 67 4.14 -3.15 11.68
N GLY A 68 3.96 -4.36 12.19
CA GLY A 68 2.87 -5.24 11.78
C GLY A 68 3.13 -6.04 10.50
N SER A 69 2.04 -6.54 9.91
CA SER A 69 2.07 -7.42 8.75
C SER A 69 0.99 -7.07 7.73
N ILE A 70 1.23 -7.42 6.48
CA ILE A 70 0.23 -7.39 5.41
C ILE A 70 -0.14 -8.81 5.02
N ALA A 71 -1.40 -9.01 4.62
CA ALA A 71 -1.87 -10.25 4.01
C ALA A 71 -1.87 -10.06 2.49
N ILE A 72 -1.01 -10.78 1.78
CA ILE A 72 -0.91 -10.76 0.31
C ILE A 72 -1.76 -11.89 -0.27
N GLN A 73 -2.68 -11.55 -1.18
CA GLN A 73 -3.52 -12.54 -1.83
C GLN A 73 -2.73 -13.34 -2.87
N MET A 74 -2.80 -14.68 -2.78
CA MET A 74 -2.12 -15.62 -3.67
C MET A 74 -3.08 -16.74 -4.08
N GLY A 75 -3.90 -16.48 -5.10
CA GLY A 75 -4.98 -17.39 -5.49
C GLY A 75 -6.03 -17.44 -4.38
N GLU A 76 -6.29 -18.63 -3.84
CA GLU A 76 -7.23 -18.84 -2.73
C GLU A 76 -6.60 -18.68 -1.34
N ALA A 77 -5.27 -18.50 -1.26
CA ALA A 77 -4.55 -18.39 0.00
C ALA A 77 -4.07 -16.96 0.27
N GLU A 78 -3.98 -16.61 1.55
CA GLU A 78 -3.33 -15.37 2.01
C GLU A 78 -1.92 -15.67 2.55
N LEU A 79 -0.96 -14.81 2.23
CA LEU A 79 0.38 -14.86 2.78
C LEU A 79 0.63 -13.65 3.68
N PHE A 80 0.85 -13.91 4.95
CA PHE A 80 1.20 -12.89 5.92
C PHE A 80 2.69 -12.58 5.81
N GLN A 81 3.01 -11.32 5.50
CA GLN A 81 4.37 -10.83 5.40
C GLN A 81 4.59 -9.66 6.34
N ARG A 82 5.70 -9.70 7.07
CA ARG A 82 6.06 -8.61 7.99
C ARG A 82 6.46 -7.37 7.20
N LEU A 83 5.85 -6.24 7.53
CA LEU A 83 6.23 -4.96 6.95
C LEU A 83 7.61 -4.54 7.44
N PHE A 84 8.34 -3.83 6.58
CA PHE A 84 9.68 -3.32 6.88
C PHE A 84 9.68 -1.79 6.93
N ASP A 85 9.34 -1.11 5.82
CA ASP A 85 9.23 0.35 5.78
C ASP A 85 8.11 0.78 4.83
N TYR A 86 7.69 2.04 4.91
CA TYR A 86 6.66 2.60 4.05
C TYR A 86 6.85 4.09 3.77
N SER A 87 6.16 4.58 2.75
CA SER A 87 6.03 5.98 2.35
C SER A 87 4.70 6.16 1.61
N SER A 88 4.32 7.40 1.28
CA SER A 88 3.15 7.65 0.42
C SER A 88 3.25 7.00 -0.97
N GLY A 89 4.46 6.85 -1.52
CA GLY A 89 4.67 6.16 -2.80
C GLY A 89 4.67 4.63 -2.75
N GLY A 90 4.69 4.00 -1.58
CA GLY A 90 4.77 2.53 -1.51
C GLY A 90 5.37 1.97 -0.22
N LEU A 91 5.46 0.66 -0.13
CA LEU A 91 5.96 -0.05 1.06
C LEU A 91 7.11 -1.01 0.76
N SER A 92 7.66 -1.61 1.81
CA SER A 92 8.46 -2.81 1.69
C SER A 92 8.12 -3.82 2.78
N PHE A 93 8.29 -5.10 2.45
CA PHE A 93 8.06 -6.22 3.37
C PHE A 93 9.19 -7.24 3.27
N LEU A 94 9.29 -8.08 4.29
CA LEU A 94 10.23 -9.20 4.33
C LEU A 94 9.54 -10.48 3.86
N SER A 95 10.24 -11.28 3.06
CA SER A 95 9.74 -12.54 2.54
C SER A 95 10.85 -13.60 2.54
N ASN A 96 10.48 -14.88 2.69
CA ASN A 96 11.40 -16.01 2.52
C ASN A 96 11.70 -16.34 1.04
N ARG A 97 10.96 -15.74 0.11
CA ARG A 97 11.11 -15.95 -1.33
C ARG A 97 11.09 -14.63 -2.11
N PRO A 98 11.77 -14.56 -3.26
CA PRO A 98 11.75 -13.37 -4.09
C PRO A 98 10.39 -13.22 -4.79
N PHE A 99 10.07 -11.98 -5.16
CA PHE A 99 8.96 -11.66 -6.05
C PHE A 99 9.49 -11.03 -7.35
N PRO A 100 8.93 -11.39 -8.52
CA PRO A 100 9.38 -10.84 -9.78
C PRO A 100 9.02 -9.35 -9.88
N LYS A 101 9.96 -8.55 -10.41
CA LYS A 101 9.75 -7.12 -10.71
C LYS A 101 8.60 -6.97 -11.72
N GLY A 102 7.79 -5.92 -11.57
CA GLY A 102 6.63 -5.63 -12.42
C GLY A 102 5.37 -6.41 -12.05
N ARG A 103 5.43 -7.33 -11.09
CA ARG A 103 4.26 -8.08 -10.66
C ARG A 103 3.35 -7.22 -9.79
N VAL A 104 2.09 -7.10 -10.20
CA VAL A 104 1.03 -6.49 -9.38
C VAL A 104 0.48 -7.52 -8.40
N LEU A 105 0.29 -7.11 -7.15
CA LEU A 105 -0.25 -7.91 -6.07
C LEU A 105 -1.31 -7.12 -5.30
N THR A 106 -2.36 -7.80 -4.89
CA THR A 106 -3.37 -7.28 -3.96
C THR A 106 -2.98 -7.69 -2.55
N ALA A 107 -3.03 -6.74 -1.62
CA ALA A 107 -2.80 -7.01 -0.21
C ALA A 107 -3.81 -6.28 0.67
N SER A 108 -3.91 -6.74 1.90
CA SER A 108 -4.75 -6.13 2.92
C SER A 108 -4.03 -5.95 4.24
N LEU A 109 -4.41 -4.89 4.96
CA LEU A 109 -4.13 -4.73 6.39
C LEU A 109 -5.32 -5.33 7.16
N LYS A 110 -5.03 -6.34 7.98
CA LYS A 110 -6.03 -6.95 8.85
C LYS A 110 -6.11 -6.22 10.19
N ASP A 111 -7.26 -6.31 10.83
CA ASP A 111 -7.46 -5.83 12.19
C ASP A 111 -6.66 -6.70 13.17
N PRO A 112 -5.74 -6.11 13.97
CA PRO A 112 -4.92 -6.87 14.90
C PRO A 112 -5.75 -7.57 15.99
N LEU A 113 -6.95 -7.08 16.30
CA LEU A 113 -7.88 -7.69 17.25
C LEU A 113 -8.81 -8.71 16.60
N ASN A 114 -8.95 -8.69 15.26
CA ASN A 114 -9.79 -9.62 14.52
C ASN A 114 -9.27 -9.85 13.10
N ALA A 115 -8.45 -10.88 12.92
CA ALA A 115 -7.81 -11.19 11.63
C ALA A 115 -8.79 -11.46 10.45
N ARG A 116 -10.08 -11.72 10.72
CA ARG A 116 -11.10 -11.87 9.67
C ARG A 116 -11.58 -10.53 9.11
N HIS A 117 -11.28 -9.43 9.80
CA HIS A 117 -11.69 -8.11 9.39
C HIS A 117 -10.55 -7.42 8.65
N THR A 118 -10.82 -7.01 7.42
CA THR A 118 -9.92 -6.19 6.61
C THR A 118 -10.16 -4.72 6.94
N ILE A 119 -9.11 -4.01 7.36
CA ILE A 119 -9.15 -2.56 7.57
C ILE A 119 -9.01 -1.82 6.23
N LEU A 120 -8.05 -2.26 5.41
CA LEU A 120 -7.73 -1.64 4.13
C LEU A 120 -7.26 -2.71 3.15
N GLU A 121 -7.72 -2.62 1.91
CA GLU A 121 -7.23 -3.40 0.77
C GLU A 121 -6.61 -2.44 -0.25
N PHE A 122 -5.49 -2.84 -0.84
CA PHE A 122 -4.73 -2.01 -1.75
C PHE A 122 -3.90 -2.89 -2.70
N GLU A 123 -3.56 -2.31 -3.84
CA GLU A 123 -2.71 -2.93 -4.84
C GLU A 123 -1.35 -2.26 -4.90
N PHE A 124 -0.33 -3.06 -5.20
CA PHE A 124 1.01 -2.57 -5.42
C PHE A 124 1.73 -3.37 -6.50
N GLU A 125 2.66 -2.71 -7.17
CA GLU A 125 3.61 -3.33 -8.08
C GLU A 125 4.93 -3.61 -7.36
N VAL A 126 5.49 -4.80 -7.56
CA VAL A 126 6.82 -5.16 -7.09
C VAL A 126 7.86 -4.39 -7.90
N ALA A 127 8.51 -3.40 -7.27
CA ALA A 127 9.57 -2.62 -7.90
C ALA A 127 10.92 -3.36 -7.86
N ARG A 128 11.19 -4.10 -6.78
CA ARG A 128 12.45 -4.86 -6.60
C ARG A 128 12.36 -5.94 -5.54
N SER A 129 13.26 -6.92 -5.66
CA SER A 129 13.50 -7.96 -4.65
C SER A 129 15.00 -8.05 -4.38
N VAL A 130 15.42 -7.74 -3.15
CA VAL A 130 16.85 -7.71 -2.77
C VAL A 130 17.09 -8.69 -1.63
N ALA A 131 18.18 -9.47 -1.70
CA ALA A 131 18.57 -10.36 -0.61
C ALA A 131 18.77 -9.57 0.70
N HIS A 132 18.20 -10.05 1.80
CA HIS A 132 18.26 -9.40 3.10
C HIS A 132 18.17 -10.42 4.23
N GLY A 133 19.27 -10.58 4.99
CA GLY A 133 19.37 -11.63 6.00
C GLY A 133 19.24 -13.03 5.38
N GLN A 134 18.33 -13.85 5.91
CA GLN A 134 18.03 -15.19 5.37
C GLN A 134 16.93 -15.19 4.30
N GLY A 135 16.44 -14.02 3.89
CA GLY A 135 15.35 -13.90 2.93
C GLY A 135 15.54 -12.72 1.99
N PHE A 136 14.43 -12.07 1.66
CA PHE A 136 14.37 -10.98 0.70
C PHE A 136 13.61 -9.79 1.29
N LYS A 137 14.13 -8.59 1.06
CA LYS A 137 13.38 -7.34 1.21
C LYS A 137 12.74 -7.02 -0.14
N ILE A 138 11.41 -6.97 -0.15
CA ILE A 138 10.62 -6.70 -1.35
C ILE A 138 10.20 -5.23 -1.30
N GLY A 139 10.63 -4.45 -2.29
CA GLY A 139 10.24 -3.05 -2.43
C GLY A 139 9.09 -2.93 -3.42
N CYS A 140 8.04 -2.19 -3.02
CA CYS A 140 6.79 -2.09 -3.75
C CYS A 140 6.39 -0.62 -3.94
N LYS A 141 5.66 -0.36 -5.03
CA LYS A 141 5.05 0.93 -5.35
C LYS A 141 3.53 0.75 -5.39
N PHE A 142 2.76 1.64 -4.76
CA PHE A 142 1.30 1.57 -4.86
C PHE A 142 0.86 1.84 -6.31
N THR A 143 -0.14 1.11 -6.78
CA THR A 143 -0.71 1.31 -8.12
C THR A 143 -1.64 2.52 -8.15
N ASP A 144 -2.36 2.73 -7.05
CA ASP A 144 -3.20 3.90 -6.79
C ASP A 144 -2.53 4.84 -5.77
N GLN A 145 -2.92 6.12 -5.79
CA GLN A 145 -2.55 7.04 -4.71
C GLN A 145 -3.14 6.56 -3.39
N VAL A 146 -2.30 6.49 -2.36
CA VAL A 146 -2.71 6.19 -0.99
C VAL A 146 -2.66 7.48 -0.19
N ASP A 147 -3.74 7.77 0.55
CA ASP A 147 -3.76 8.88 1.50
C ASP A 147 -2.68 8.66 2.57
N GLU A 148 -1.68 9.55 2.56
CA GLU A 148 -0.53 9.48 3.44
C GLU A 148 -0.93 9.56 4.92
N ALA A 149 -1.89 10.43 5.27
CA ALA A 149 -2.36 10.60 6.63
C ALA A 149 -3.10 9.35 7.13
N LEU A 150 -3.93 8.75 6.28
CA LEU A 150 -4.57 7.47 6.58
C LEU A 150 -3.52 6.39 6.81
N TRP A 151 -2.56 6.27 5.90
CA TRP A 151 -1.55 5.23 5.96
C TRP A 151 -0.66 5.35 7.19
N HIS A 152 -0.24 6.57 7.55
CA HIS A 152 0.46 6.83 8.81
C HIS A 152 -0.36 6.44 10.04
N SER A 153 -1.65 6.79 10.06
CA SER A 153 -2.55 6.45 11.17
C SER A 153 -2.66 4.92 11.32
N LEU A 154 -2.89 4.21 10.22
CA LEU A 154 -2.95 2.75 10.20
C LEU A 154 -1.66 2.12 10.70
N MET A 155 -0.51 2.55 10.20
CA MET A 155 0.79 1.99 10.58
C MET A 155 1.12 2.19 12.07
N ARG A 156 0.63 3.26 12.70
CA ARG A 156 0.76 3.49 14.15
C ARG A 156 -0.11 2.56 15.00
N THR A 157 -1.18 2.01 14.42
CA THR A 157 -2.12 1.12 15.14
C THR A 157 -1.81 -0.37 14.96
N GLN A 158 -0.83 -0.70 14.11
CA GLN A 158 -0.40 -2.06 13.81
C GLN A 158 0.68 -2.59 14.79
N GLY A 159 0.98 -1.84 15.86
CA GLY A 159 2.02 -2.13 16.84
C GLY A 159 1.53 -2.05 18.27
#